data_AF-A0A951JAA5-F1
#
_entry.id   AF-A0A951JAA5-F1
#
_cell.length_a   1.000
_cell.length_b   1.000
_cell.length_c   1.000
_cell.angle_alpha   90.00
_cell.angle_beta   90.00
_cell.angle_gamma   90.00
#
_symmetry.space_group_name_H-M   'P 1'
#
loop_
_entity.id
_entity.type
_entity.pdbx_description
1 polymer ?
#
loop_
_entity_poly.entity_id
_entity_poly.type
_entity_poly.pdbx_seq_one_letter_code
_entity_poly.pdbx_strand_id
1 'polypeptide(L)'
;MKRITTFLLGATLPLACLSSATADDTDLYLTPNTPISAQPLVMFTIDYVPSLTSTVSNCGDASSTSCEAGEYFRASQYDDVKAAIAELGTGKMQRNDLIRLSLLEAFHSLDGQIKAGLMMSHKDGGGCNGPGETNCTNGGYIVSGFKTLGDDPATVDTNEGAANAAAFVEILKSIPDAKGSISHDYQGAEMYFEFFRYLTGQKVYNGRNGWESFNSNGDDDVNLNVEFPAFSWDESILKNVTENEVSTTWYVSPFAAKDCSKVYVINIMKQNATKDADSEAAMEAALTSGGLGVSVPSNGTFEAVVERMRTMDLADGTFGKAGDIAGQQNVLSYFLTEFDNTKTQGYARAGGTGEPLIYTDDPSTIVTALEKVFKEILSVSTTFVAASVPVNVFNRSESLDNVFIALFQVDELAKPFWAGNLKKLKILEDANGIYLADVNGEAAISETDGRINYEALTYWTVGGSLPPPEGEFEVAGKDGRSVARGGAGQKIPGFLSGSPGTSNLDGTARQLFYDPESVINGNATTLLPLNMDDTTATDLQTALGAADTLTAKKLIG
;
A
#
# COMPACT_ATOMS: atom_id res chain seq x y z
N MET A 1 63.55 -70.69 -4.85
CA MET A 1 63.02 -70.60 -3.47
C MET A 1 61.91 -69.55 -3.49
N LYS A 2 60.62 -69.94 -3.40
CA LYS A 2 59.78 -69.86 -2.19
C LYS A 2 59.87 -68.48 -1.52
N ARG A 3 58.80 -67.71 -1.22
CA ARG A 3 57.34 -67.79 -1.39
C ARG A 3 56.78 -66.50 -0.76
N ILE A 4 55.58 -66.08 -1.19
CA ILE A 4 54.61 -65.15 -0.55
C ILE A 4 54.81 -63.65 -0.83
N THR A 5 53.99 -63.15 -1.76
CA THR A 5 53.65 -61.73 -1.94
C THR A 5 52.16 -61.59 -1.63
N THR A 6 51.83 -60.68 -0.72
CA THR A 6 50.52 -60.51 -0.09
C THR A 6 49.46 -59.94 -1.03
N PHE A 7 48.27 -60.53 -0.93
CA PHE A 7 46.99 -60.15 -1.51
C PHE A 7 46.51 -58.76 -1.02
N LEU A 8 45.93 -57.95 -1.92
CA LEU A 8 44.85 -57.01 -1.55
C LEU A 8 43.84 -57.00 -2.69
N LEU A 9 42.62 -57.43 -2.32
CA LEU A 9 41.48 -57.72 -3.17
C LEU A 9 40.85 -56.40 -3.65
N GLY A 10 40.63 -56.29 -4.96
CA GLY A 10 39.81 -55.24 -5.55
C GLY A 10 38.33 -55.52 -5.30
N ALA A 11 37.61 -54.49 -4.85
CA ALA A 11 36.15 -54.44 -4.87
C ALA A 11 35.71 -53.12 -5.50
N THR A 12 35.05 -53.25 -6.64
CA THR A 12 34.39 -52.21 -7.43
C THR A 12 33.22 -51.60 -6.65
N LEU A 13 33.22 -50.27 -6.46
CA LEU A 13 32.03 -49.50 -6.05
C LEU A 13 31.32 -48.97 -7.31
N PRO A 14 30.01 -49.23 -7.50
CA PRO A 14 29.25 -48.56 -8.55
C PRO A 14 28.94 -47.12 -8.14
N LEU A 15 29.24 -46.18 -9.04
CA LEU A 15 28.90 -44.77 -8.96
C LEU A 15 27.38 -44.63 -9.13
N ALA A 16 26.65 -44.48 -8.01
CA ALA A 16 25.24 -44.14 -8.05
C ALA A 16 25.09 -42.62 -8.19
N CYS A 17 24.65 -42.20 -9.38
CA CYS A 17 24.06 -40.88 -9.60
C CYS A 17 22.86 -40.68 -8.67
N LEU A 18 22.96 -39.74 -7.74
CA LEU A 18 21.82 -39.05 -7.13
C LEU A 18 22.19 -37.57 -7.01
N SER A 19 22.03 -36.83 -8.10
CA SER A 19 21.76 -35.40 -7.98
C SER A 19 20.31 -35.28 -7.55
N SER A 20 20.08 -35.07 -6.26
CA SER A 20 18.81 -34.58 -5.76
C SER A 20 18.55 -33.23 -6.44
N ALA A 21 17.64 -33.23 -7.42
CA ALA A 21 16.98 -32.02 -7.85
C ALA A 21 16.12 -31.57 -6.66
N THR A 22 16.59 -30.57 -5.92
CA THR A 22 15.73 -29.82 -5.02
C THR A 22 14.75 -29.06 -5.91
N ALA A 23 13.49 -29.47 -5.92
CA ALA A 23 12.44 -28.57 -6.34
C ALA A 23 12.47 -27.37 -5.39
N ASP A 24 12.39 -26.16 -5.92
CA ASP A 24 12.07 -25.00 -5.10
C ASP A 24 10.64 -25.21 -4.59
N ASP A 25 10.50 -25.39 -3.28
CA ASP A 25 9.20 -25.46 -2.63
C ASP A 25 8.50 -24.12 -2.87
N THR A 26 7.39 -24.17 -3.62
CA THR A 26 6.46 -23.04 -3.69
C THR A 26 5.61 -23.10 -2.44
N ASP A 27 6.01 -22.39 -1.39
CA ASP A 27 5.22 -22.31 -0.17
C ASP A 27 3.96 -21.45 -0.42
N LEU A 28 2.83 -22.14 -0.52
CA LEU A 28 1.52 -21.52 -0.56
C LEU A 28 1.09 -21.23 0.89
N TYR A 29 1.36 -20.02 1.38
CA TYR A 29 0.83 -19.57 2.66
C TYR A 29 -0.67 -19.28 2.54
N LEU A 30 -1.46 -20.34 2.66
CA LEU A 30 -2.87 -20.24 3.01
C LEU A 30 -2.96 -20.07 4.51
N THR A 31 -3.00 -18.84 5.02
CA THR A 31 -3.49 -18.62 6.39
C THR A 31 -4.95 -19.09 6.44
N PRO A 32 -5.29 -20.14 7.22
CA PRO A 32 -6.67 -20.48 7.46
C PRO A 32 -7.26 -19.34 8.29
N ASN A 33 -8.28 -18.66 7.76
CA ASN A 33 -8.98 -17.52 8.35
C ASN A 33 -8.20 -16.20 8.36
N THR A 34 -7.97 -15.61 7.19
CA THR A 34 -7.93 -14.14 7.13
C THR A 34 -9.40 -13.67 7.00
N PRO A 35 -9.89 -12.76 7.85
CA PRO A 35 -11.09 -12.00 7.52
C PRO A 35 -10.85 -11.36 6.15
N ILE A 36 -11.93 -11.19 5.38
CA ILE A 36 -12.01 -10.30 4.20
C ILE A 36 -11.04 -9.14 4.43
N SER A 37 -10.07 -8.92 3.52
CA SER A 37 -9.05 -7.87 3.66
C SER A 37 -9.72 -6.59 4.14
N ALA A 38 -9.47 -6.20 5.39
CA ALA A 38 -10.13 -5.05 5.96
C ALA A 38 -9.66 -3.79 5.21
N GLN A 39 -10.54 -2.81 5.07
CA GLN A 39 -10.25 -1.55 4.36
C GLN A 39 -8.89 -1.00 4.80
N PRO A 40 -8.01 -0.59 3.85
CA PRO A 40 -6.76 0.09 4.17
C PRO A 40 -6.99 1.31 5.05
N LEU A 41 -6.09 1.52 6.01
CA LEU A 41 -6.07 2.70 6.87
C LEU A 41 -5.13 3.74 6.26
N VAL A 42 -5.63 4.92 5.89
CA VAL A 42 -4.83 5.99 5.27
C VAL A 42 -4.86 7.23 6.15
N MET A 43 -3.73 7.59 6.74
CA MET A 43 -3.60 8.78 7.58
C MET A 43 -3.05 9.93 6.74
N PHE A 44 -3.78 11.04 6.64
CA PHE A 44 -3.32 12.24 5.95
C PHE A 44 -2.60 13.17 6.93
N THR A 45 -1.53 13.81 6.48
CA THR A 45 -0.91 14.93 7.19
C THR A 45 -0.93 16.17 6.33
N ILE A 46 -1.23 17.32 6.93
CA ILE A 46 -1.17 18.60 6.24
C ILE A 46 -0.19 19.51 6.98
N ASP A 47 0.81 19.97 6.24
CA ASP A 47 1.78 20.93 6.72
C ASP A 47 1.18 22.34 6.82
N TYR A 48 1.23 22.95 8.01
CA TYR A 48 0.51 24.18 8.34
C TYR A 48 1.38 25.44 8.33
N VAL A 49 1.83 25.82 7.14
CA VAL A 49 2.80 26.89 6.92
C VAL A 49 2.20 28.14 6.27
N PRO A 50 2.81 29.34 6.43
CA PRO A 50 2.25 30.58 5.88
C PRO A 50 2.01 30.55 4.36
N SER A 51 2.82 29.79 3.62
CA SER A 51 2.69 29.63 2.16
C SER A 51 1.39 28.93 1.73
N LEU A 52 0.66 28.29 2.64
CA LEU A 52 -0.69 27.80 2.34
C LEU A 52 -1.66 28.93 1.96
N THR A 53 -1.43 30.14 2.47
CA THR A 53 -2.31 31.29 2.24
C THR A 53 -1.93 32.10 1.01
N SER A 54 -0.85 31.72 0.31
CA SER A 54 -0.50 32.37 -0.95
C SER A 54 -1.58 32.09 -1.98
N THR A 55 -1.90 33.12 -2.77
CA THR A 55 -2.85 32.98 -3.88
C THR A 55 -2.28 32.05 -4.94
N VAL A 56 -3.08 31.09 -5.39
CA VAL A 56 -2.76 30.22 -6.53
C VAL A 56 -2.52 31.11 -7.77
N SER A 57 -1.56 30.72 -8.59
CA SER A 57 -1.18 31.45 -9.79
C SER A 57 -2.41 31.86 -10.63
N ASN A 58 -2.53 33.17 -10.94
CA ASN A 58 -3.64 33.80 -11.67
C ASN A 58 -5.05 33.71 -11.04
N CYS A 59 -5.16 33.23 -9.80
CA CYS A 59 -6.43 33.05 -9.09
C CYS A 59 -6.71 34.11 -8.03
N GLY A 60 -6.52 35.39 -8.40
CA GLY A 60 -6.94 36.53 -7.56
C GLY A 60 -8.46 36.66 -7.41
N ASP A 61 -9.20 36.07 -8.34
CA ASP A 61 -10.65 35.88 -8.34
C ASP A 61 -10.89 34.41 -8.74
N ALA A 62 -11.36 33.59 -7.82
CA ALA A 62 -11.55 32.17 -8.03
C ALA A 62 -12.54 31.91 -9.16
N SER A 63 -13.58 32.74 -9.33
CA SER A 63 -14.61 32.63 -10.38
C SER A 63 -14.17 33.09 -11.76
N SER A 64 -13.04 33.80 -11.87
CA SER A 64 -12.52 34.29 -13.14
C SER A 64 -12.12 33.15 -14.08
N THR A 65 -12.31 33.34 -15.39
CA THR A 65 -11.81 32.43 -16.42
C THR A 65 -10.28 32.46 -16.55
N SER A 66 -9.62 33.45 -15.94
CA SER A 66 -8.15 33.49 -15.86
C SER A 66 -7.60 32.60 -14.74
N CYS A 67 -8.44 32.10 -13.84
CA CYS A 67 -8.07 31.19 -12.78
C CYS A 67 -8.24 29.76 -13.27
N GLU A 68 -7.19 29.20 -13.88
CA GLU A 68 -7.18 27.84 -14.45
C GLU A 68 -7.56 26.79 -13.38
N ALA A 69 -7.04 26.94 -12.17
CA ALA A 69 -7.37 26.04 -11.06
C ALA A 69 -8.86 26.11 -10.67
N GLY A 70 -9.44 27.31 -10.68
CA GLY A 70 -10.87 27.50 -10.43
C GLY A 70 -11.73 26.95 -11.56
N GLU A 71 -11.30 27.10 -12.82
CA GLU A 71 -11.98 26.51 -13.96
C GLU A 71 -12.00 24.98 -13.89
N TYR A 72 -10.88 24.36 -13.51
CA TYR A 72 -10.79 22.92 -13.30
C TYR A 72 -11.86 22.41 -12.33
N PHE A 73 -11.96 22.98 -11.12
CA PHE A 73 -12.93 22.53 -10.13
C PHE A 73 -14.39 22.88 -10.49
N ARG A 74 -14.63 23.99 -11.21
CA ARG A 74 -15.97 24.29 -11.73
C ARG A 74 -16.41 23.31 -12.83
N ALA A 75 -15.46 22.72 -13.54
CA ALA A 75 -15.69 21.70 -14.54
C ALA A 75 -15.77 20.27 -13.96
N SER A 76 -15.56 20.11 -12.64
CA SER A 76 -15.70 18.83 -11.95
C SER A 76 -17.06 18.19 -12.24
N GLN A 77 -17.09 16.85 -12.25
CA GLN A 77 -18.34 16.11 -12.34
C GLN A 77 -19.12 16.11 -11.02
N TYR A 78 -18.46 16.36 -9.89
CA TYR A 78 -19.03 16.23 -8.54
C TYR A 78 -19.64 17.56 -8.05
N ASP A 79 -20.91 17.50 -7.61
CA ASP A 79 -21.70 18.69 -7.26
C ASP A 79 -21.23 19.39 -5.99
N ASP A 80 -20.68 18.64 -5.03
CA ASP A 80 -20.07 19.15 -3.80
C ASP A 80 -18.74 19.89 -4.07
N VAL A 81 -17.91 19.39 -4.99
CA VAL A 81 -16.71 20.11 -5.46
C VAL A 81 -17.11 21.42 -6.13
N LYS A 82 -18.10 21.37 -7.03
CA LYS A 82 -18.66 22.56 -7.69
C LYS A 82 -19.24 23.57 -6.68
N ALA A 83 -19.90 23.08 -5.63
CA ALA A 83 -20.42 23.93 -4.56
C ALA A 83 -19.28 24.58 -3.76
N ALA A 84 -18.25 23.82 -3.39
CA ALA A 84 -17.12 24.32 -2.62
C ALA A 84 -16.30 25.40 -3.37
N ILE A 85 -16.07 25.25 -4.68
CA ILE A 85 -15.44 26.32 -5.48
C ILE A 85 -16.36 27.53 -5.66
N ALA A 86 -17.69 27.33 -5.71
CA ALA A 86 -18.65 28.42 -5.79
C ALA A 86 -18.72 29.25 -4.50
N GLU A 87 -18.49 28.64 -3.33
CA GLU A 87 -18.40 29.33 -2.03
C GLU A 87 -17.26 30.37 -1.99
N LEU A 88 -16.15 30.12 -2.69
CA LEU A 88 -15.04 31.08 -2.81
C LEU A 88 -15.45 32.32 -3.63
N GLY A 89 -16.36 32.17 -4.60
CA GLY A 89 -16.90 33.25 -5.41
C GLY A 89 -15.82 34.11 -6.07
N THR A 90 -15.90 35.43 -5.89
CA THR A 90 -14.89 36.38 -6.39
C THR A 90 -13.69 36.55 -5.46
N GLY A 91 -13.59 35.72 -4.41
CA GLY A 91 -12.47 35.70 -3.48
C GLY A 91 -11.20 35.13 -4.11
N LYS A 92 -10.06 35.35 -3.44
CA LYS A 92 -8.78 34.75 -3.85
C LYS A 92 -8.82 33.25 -3.56
N MET A 93 -8.41 32.44 -4.54
CA MET A 93 -8.15 31.02 -4.29
C MET A 93 -6.75 30.88 -3.69
N GLN A 94 -6.65 30.39 -2.47
CA GLN A 94 -5.38 30.14 -1.79
C GLN A 94 -4.91 28.72 -2.06
N ARG A 95 -3.62 28.43 -1.84
CA ARG A 95 -3.09 27.06 -1.99
C ARG A 95 -3.72 26.06 -1.02
N ASN A 96 -4.22 26.52 0.12
CA ASN A 96 -5.02 25.71 1.03
C ASN A 96 -6.32 25.24 0.35
N ASP A 97 -7.01 26.14 -0.36
CA ASP A 97 -8.23 25.81 -1.11
C ASP A 97 -7.93 24.82 -2.23
N LEU A 98 -6.80 24.98 -2.92
CA LEU A 98 -6.32 24.04 -3.93
C LEU A 98 -6.16 22.62 -3.38
N ILE A 99 -5.49 22.46 -2.23
CA ILE A 99 -5.30 21.14 -1.59
C ILE A 99 -6.64 20.56 -1.13
N ARG A 100 -7.48 21.36 -0.47
CA ARG A 100 -8.81 20.96 0.02
C ARG A 100 -9.71 20.46 -1.12
N LEU A 101 -9.81 21.22 -2.20
CA LEU A 101 -10.61 20.86 -3.37
C LEU A 101 -10.03 19.65 -4.12
N SER A 102 -8.70 19.54 -4.21
CA SER A 102 -8.04 18.37 -4.82
C SER A 102 -8.27 17.09 -4.02
N LEU A 103 -8.22 17.17 -2.68
CA LEU A 103 -8.54 16.04 -1.80
C LEU A 103 -10.01 15.63 -1.94
N LEU A 104 -10.93 16.60 -1.95
CA LEU A 104 -12.35 16.33 -2.14
C LEU A 104 -12.62 15.65 -3.50
N GLU A 105 -12.04 16.16 -4.58
CA GLU A 105 -12.11 15.55 -5.92
C GLU A 105 -11.56 14.11 -5.90
N ALA A 106 -10.38 13.90 -5.30
CA ALA A 106 -9.74 12.59 -5.26
C ALA A 106 -10.50 11.59 -4.36
N PHE A 107 -11.19 12.04 -3.31
CA PHE A 107 -11.98 11.14 -2.45
C PHE A 107 -13.20 10.54 -3.15
N HIS A 108 -13.76 11.22 -4.15
CA HIS A 108 -14.80 10.61 -4.98
C HIS A 108 -14.30 9.39 -5.76
N SER A 109 -12.99 9.26 -5.99
CA SER A 109 -12.41 8.07 -6.64
C SER A 109 -12.28 6.85 -5.71
N LEU A 110 -12.52 6.99 -4.40
CA LEU A 110 -12.23 5.96 -3.41
C LEU A 110 -13.41 5.05 -3.07
N ASP A 111 -14.65 5.42 -3.42
CA ASP A 111 -15.89 4.63 -3.28
C ASP A 111 -15.97 3.69 -2.05
N GLY A 112 -15.69 4.21 -0.84
CA GLY A 112 -15.80 3.40 0.38
C GLY A 112 -14.65 2.43 0.63
N GLN A 113 -13.61 2.40 -0.20
CA GLN A 113 -12.61 1.33 -0.16
C GLN A 113 -11.54 1.56 0.93
N ILE A 114 -11.45 2.75 1.51
CA ILE A 114 -10.46 3.08 2.56
C ILE A 114 -11.10 3.65 3.82
N LYS A 115 -10.38 3.56 4.95
CA LYS A 115 -10.63 4.38 6.13
C LYS A 115 -9.60 5.49 6.21
N ALA A 116 -10.03 6.75 6.21
CA ALA A 116 -9.15 7.91 6.29
C ALA A 116 -9.10 8.50 7.69
N GLY A 117 -7.91 8.96 8.09
CA GLY A 117 -7.69 9.80 9.28
C GLY A 117 -6.94 11.08 8.92
N LEU A 118 -6.91 12.04 9.84
CA LEU A 118 -6.14 13.28 9.69
C LEU A 118 -5.30 13.53 10.94
N MET A 119 -4.04 13.88 10.75
CA MET A 119 -3.15 14.33 11.82
C MET A 119 -2.39 15.59 11.42
N MET A 120 -2.01 16.38 12.42
CA MET A 120 -1.31 17.65 12.24
C MET A 120 -0.29 17.86 13.34
N SER A 121 0.77 18.61 13.03
CA SER A 121 1.69 19.10 14.05
C SER A 121 1.00 20.17 14.90
N HIS A 122 1.27 20.13 16.19
CA HIS A 122 1.13 21.29 17.06
C HIS A 122 2.14 22.36 16.66
N LYS A 123 1.96 23.58 17.17
CA LYS A 123 3.02 24.58 17.12
C LYS A 123 4.19 24.13 18.02
N ASP A 124 5.42 24.46 17.64
CA ASP A 124 6.59 24.32 18.51
C ASP A 124 6.61 25.44 19.56
N GLY A 125 6.61 25.06 20.84
CA GLY A 125 6.72 25.95 22.00
C GLY A 125 8.08 25.92 22.69
N GLY A 126 9.01 25.08 22.22
CA GLY A 126 10.38 24.95 22.73
C GLY A 126 10.49 24.24 24.09
N GLY A 127 10.96 22.99 24.09
CA GLY A 127 11.37 22.27 25.31
C GLY A 127 10.21 21.77 26.17
N CYS A 128 9.01 21.76 25.60
CA CYS A 128 7.79 21.22 26.19
C CYS A 128 7.61 19.79 25.70
N ASN A 129 7.69 18.74 26.52
CA ASN A 129 7.50 17.39 26.01
C ASN A 129 6.89 16.45 27.05
N GLY A 130 5.86 15.72 26.62
CA GLY A 130 5.18 14.72 27.41
C GLY A 130 3.85 15.16 28.00
N PRO A 131 3.09 14.21 28.57
CA PRO A 131 1.63 14.35 28.72
C PRO A 131 1.15 15.22 29.87
N GLY A 132 2.07 15.75 30.69
CA GLY A 132 1.75 16.55 31.88
C GLY A 132 1.99 18.03 31.70
N GLU A 133 2.45 18.45 30.53
CA GLU A 133 2.84 19.84 30.29
C GLU A 133 1.61 20.74 30.07
N THR A 134 1.68 21.93 30.64
CA THR A 134 0.65 22.98 30.54
C THR A 134 1.29 24.28 30.09
N ASN A 135 0.53 25.12 29.40
CA ASN A 135 1.01 26.43 28.91
C ASN A 135 2.20 26.32 27.95
N CYS A 136 2.30 25.19 27.24
CA CYS A 136 3.28 25.01 26.18
C CYS A 136 2.77 24.00 25.15
N THR A 137 3.39 24.00 23.97
CA THR A 137 2.92 23.25 22.81
C THR A 137 4.06 22.47 22.18
N ASN A 138 3.82 21.22 21.77
CA ASN A 138 4.83 20.39 21.12
C ASN A 138 4.20 19.19 20.40
N GLY A 139 4.90 18.70 19.38
CA GLY A 139 4.62 17.44 18.71
C GLY A 139 3.46 17.48 17.72
N GLY A 140 2.61 16.45 17.72
CA GLY A 140 1.47 16.36 16.81
C GLY A 140 0.29 15.65 17.44
N TYR A 141 -0.88 15.78 16.80
CA TYR A 141 -2.14 15.26 17.29
C TYR A 141 -3.00 14.69 16.17
N ILE A 142 -3.88 13.77 16.54
CA ILE A 142 -4.83 13.13 15.62
C ILE A 142 -6.10 13.96 15.59
N VAL A 143 -6.29 14.73 14.53
CA VAL A 143 -7.48 15.59 14.31
C VAL A 143 -8.73 14.74 14.08
N SER A 144 -8.59 13.66 13.30
CA SER A 144 -9.63 12.66 13.10
C SER A 144 -9.02 11.27 13.09
N GLY A 145 -9.61 10.36 13.88
CA GLY A 145 -9.34 8.93 13.76
C GLY A 145 -9.78 8.37 12.42
N PHE A 146 -9.44 7.11 12.17
CA PHE A 146 -9.82 6.41 10.94
C PHE A 146 -11.33 6.23 10.81
N LYS A 147 -11.91 6.81 9.76
CA LYS A 147 -13.33 6.72 9.39
C LYS A 147 -13.46 6.29 7.93
N THR A 148 -14.43 5.43 7.62
CA THR A 148 -14.71 5.03 6.24
C THR A 148 -15.12 6.25 5.42
N LEU A 149 -14.49 6.43 4.25
CA LEU A 149 -14.85 7.48 3.29
C LEU A 149 -15.54 6.86 2.07
N GLY A 150 -16.78 7.26 1.81
CA GLY A 150 -17.63 6.70 0.74
C GLY A 150 -18.43 5.45 1.14
N ASP A 151 -19.35 5.01 0.28
CA ASP A 151 -20.29 3.94 0.59
C ASP A 151 -19.55 2.60 0.72
N ASP A 152 -19.61 1.98 1.90
CA ASP A 152 -19.00 0.67 2.09
C ASP A 152 -19.76 -0.37 1.23
N PRO A 153 -19.12 -1.02 0.25
CA PRO A 153 -19.80 -1.99 -0.61
C PRO A 153 -20.32 -3.21 0.16
N ALA A 154 -19.84 -3.45 1.40
CA ALA A 154 -20.30 -4.53 2.28
C ALA A 154 -21.46 -4.12 3.21
N THR A 155 -21.71 -2.83 3.44
CA THR A 155 -22.80 -2.35 4.29
C THR A 155 -23.72 -1.39 3.54
N VAL A 156 -25.01 -1.71 3.51
CA VAL A 156 -26.06 -0.98 2.76
C VAL A 156 -26.35 0.41 3.36
N ASP A 157 -25.48 0.97 4.20
CA ASP A 157 -25.62 2.32 4.75
C ASP A 157 -24.91 3.34 3.86
N THR A 158 -25.54 3.64 2.73
CA THR A 158 -25.05 4.53 1.66
C THR A 158 -25.00 6.02 2.06
N ASN A 159 -24.86 6.34 3.35
CA ASN A 159 -24.84 7.73 3.84
C ASN A 159 -23.70 8.00 4.83
N GLU A 160 -23.19 6.99 5.55
CA GLU A 160 -22.16 7.21 6.57
C GLU A 160 -20.85 7.66 5.96
N GLY A 161 -20.40 7.01 4.87
CA GLY A 161 -19.15 7.36 4.23
C GLY A 161 -19.15 8.70 3.52
N ALA A 162 -20.26 9.07 2.86
CA ALA A 162 -20.43 10.40 2.28
C ALA A 162 -20.46 11.48 3.37
N ALA A 163 -21.12 11.22 4.50
CA ALA A 163 -21.12 12.13 5.65
C ALA A 163 -19.72 12.26 6.27
N ASN A 164 -18.96 11.17 6.37
CA ASN A 164 -17.58 11.20 6.86
C ASN A 164 -16.64 11.96 5.92
N ALA A 165 -16.79 11.81 4.60
CA ALA A 165 -16.02 12.57 3.62
C ALA A 165 -16.35 14.08 3.71
N ALA A 166 -17.63 14.43 3.79
CA ALA A 166 -18.05 15.81 4.01
C ALA A 166 -17.51 16.36 5.34
N ALA A 167 -17.60 15.60 6.44
CA ALA A 167 -17.07 16.00 7.73
C ALA A 167 -15.54 16.18 7.72
N PHE A 168 -14.81 15.32 7.00
CA PHE A 168 -13.37 15.45 6.81
C PHE A 168 -13.04 16.77 6.11
N VAL A 169 -13.76 17.11 5.04
CA VAL A 169 -13.58 18.38 4.33
C VAL A 169 -13.98 19.59 5.19
N GLU A 170 -15.04 19.49 5.99
CA GLU A 170 -15.43 20.55 6.91
C GLU A 170 -14.40 20.77 8.02
N ILE A 171 -13.77 19.71 8.54
CA ILE A 171 -12.60 19.84 9.42
C ILE A 171 -11.52 20.64 8.71
N LEU A 172 -11.18 20.27 7.48
CA LEU A 172 -10.17 20.99 6.71
C LEU A 172 -10.52 22.46 6.53
N LYS A 173 -11.77 22.80 6.19
CA LYS A 173 -12.25 24.18 6.05
C LYS A 173 -12.16 24.97 7.36
N SER A 174 -12.41 24.32 8.50
CA SER A 174 -12.42 24.97 9.80
C SER A 174 -11.04 25.39 10.30
N ILE A 175 -9.97 24.78 9.79
CA ILE A 175 -8.59 25.15 10.10
C ILE A 175 -8.34 26.58 9.56
N PRO A 176 -7.92 27.53 10.42
CA PRO A 176 -7.72 28.92 10.02
C PRO A 176 -6.59 29.07 9.00
N ASP A 177 -6.55 30.21 8.30
CA ASP A 177 -5.45 30.55 7.39
C ASP A 177 -4.12 30.72 8.13
N ALA A 178 -3.09 29.96 7.76
CA ALA A 178 -1.74 30.08 8.34
C ALA A 178 -1.11 31.47 8.10
N LYS A 179 -0.93 32.28 9.15
CA LYS A 179 -0.35 33.64 9.06
C LYS A 179 0.57 33.95 10.24
N GLY A 180 1.80 34.37 9.98
CA GLY A 180 2.70 34.88 11.03
C GLY A 180 2.89 33.88 12.20
N SER A 181 2.52 34.27 13.41
CA SER A 181 2.75 33.52 14.66
C SER A 181 1.82 32.34 14.91
N ILE A 182 0.81 32.12 14.05
CA ILE A 182 -0.12 30.98 14.18
C ILE A 182 0.30 29.77 13.32
N SER A 183 1.28 29.94 12.42
CA SER A 183 1.84 28.82 11.64
C SER A 183 2.65 27.87 12.51
N HIS A 184 2.72 26.62 12.08
CA HIS A 184 3.39 25.56 12.83
C HIS A 184 4.65 25.09 12.12
N ASP A 185 5.65 24.70 12.89
CA ASP A 185 6.76 23.89 12.39
C ASP A 185 6.27 22.47 12.06
N TYR A 186 6.84 21.87 11.02
CA TYR A 186 6.54 20.48 10.66
C TYR A 186 7.33 19.51 11.54
N GLN A 187 6.77 19.22 12.72
CA GLN A 187 7.34 18.33 13.73
C GLN A 187 7.08 16.86 13.37
N GLY A 188 7.64 16.40 12.24
CA GLY A 188 7.33 15.13 11.62
C GLY A 188 7.60 13.92 12.52
N ALA A 189 8.73 13.90 13.22
CA ALA A 189 9.12 12.80 14.08
C ALA A 189 8.16 12.63 15.27
N GLU A 190 7.83 13.71 15.97
CA GLU A 190 6.90 13.71 17.10
C GLU A 190 5.47 13.39 16.65
N MET A 191 5.05 13.90 15.48
CA MET A 191 3.74 13.57 14.92
C MET A 191 3.64 12.07 14.64
N TYR A 192 4.67 11.47 14.04
CA TYR A 192 4.73 10.02 13.84
C TYR A 192 4.84 9.24 15.15
N PHE A 193 5.49 9.80 16.17
CA PHE A 193 5.54 9.18 17.49
C PHE A 193 4.17 9.16 18.17
N GLU A 194 3.38 10.22 18.03
CA GLU A 194 1.99 10.22 18.50
C GLU A 194 1.13 9.24 17.69
N PHE A 195 1.32 9.19 16.37
CA PHE A 195 0.64 8.23 15.49
C PHE A 195 0.98 6.77 15.84
N PHE A 196 2.25 6.48 16.14
CA PHE A 196 2.69 5.20 16.67
C PHE A 196 1.91 4.84 17.94
N ARG A 197 1.78 5.77 18.88
CA ARG A 197 1.02 5.56 20.12
C ARG A 197 -0.47 5.36 19.87
N TYR A 198 -1.03 6.02 18.86
CA TYR A 198 -2.40 5.78 18.40
C TYR A 198 -2.57 4.35 17.85
N LEU A 199 -1.78 3.97 16.86
CA LEU A 199 -1.83 2.64 16.24
C LEU A 199 -1.64 1.52 17.26
N THR A 200 -0.74 1.71 18.22
CA THR A 200 -0.39 0.69 19.22
C THR A 200 -1.25 0.76 20.48
N GLY A 201 -2.20 1.71 20.58
CA GLY A 201 -3.12 1.82 21.70
C GLY A 201 -2.43 2.16 23.03
N GLN A 202 -1.55 3.15 23.01
CA GLN A 202 -0.74 3.56 24.16
C GLN A 202 -1.27 4.83 24.81
N LYS A 203 -0.63 5.25 25.91
CA LYS A 203 -0.91 6.55 26.56
C LYS A 203 -0.65 7.68 25.56
N VAL A 204 -1.51 8.70 25.55
CA VAL A 204 -1.25 9.96 24.84
C VAL A 204 0.07 10.54 25.35
N TYR A 205 0.91 11.06 24.47
CA TYR A 205 2.18 11.70 24.86
C TYR A 205 2.12 13.21 24.64
N ASN A 206 2.13 13.67 23.40
CA ASN A 206 2.05 15.09 23.05
C ASN A 206 0.71 15.48 22.41
N GLY A 207 -0.17 14.53 22.08
CA GLY A 207 -1.39 14.81 21.31
C GLY A 207 -2.43 15.72 21.98
N ARG A 208 -2.20 16.11 23.24
CA ARG A 208 -3.00 17.08 23.99
C ARG A 208 -2.22 18.34 24.39
N ASN A 209 -0.97 18.49 23.94
CA ASN A 209 -0.11 19.63 24.23
C ASN A 209 -0.26 20.70 23.16
N GLY A 210 -1.45 21.27 23.04
CA GLY A 210 -1.80 22.26 22.04
C GLY A 210 -1.98 23.68 22.58
N TRP A 211 -1.45 24.00 23.77
CA TRP A 211 -1.79 25.22 24.51
C TRP A 211 -1.51 26.53 23.77
N GLU A 212 -0.46 26.60 22.95
CA GLU A 212 -0.19 27.78 22.11
C GLU A 212 -0.38 27.50 20.61
N SER A 213 -0.96 26.34 20.25
CA SER A 213 -1.26 26.02 18.85
C SER A 213 -2.30 27.00 18.31
N PHE A 214 -2.07 27.54 17.11
CA PHE A 214 -2.90 28.58 16.49
C PHE A 214 -3.04 29.91 17.27
N ASN A 215 -2.42 30.05 18.44
CA ASN A 215 -2.19 31.24 19.26
C ASN A 215 -3.16 32.42 18.98
N SER A 216 -4.43 32.32 19.40
CA SER A 216 -5.33 33.47 19.32
C SER A 216 -5.09 34.41 20.49
N ASN A 217 -4.15 35.33 20.29
CA ASN A 217 -3.91 36.54 21.08
C ASN A 217 -2.92 36.44 22.26
N GLY A 218 -2.07 35.42 22.32
CA GLY A 218 -1.04 35.28 23.35
C GLY A 218 -1.57 34.85 24.71
N ASP A 219 -2.72 34.17 24.72
CA ASP A 219 -3.32 33.54 25.90
C ASP A 219 -2.95 32.05 25.90
N ASP A 220 -1.99 31.67 26.73
CA ASP A 220 -1.49 30.30 26.92
C ASP A 220 -2.27 29.54 28.00
N ASP A 221 -3.31 30.14 28.59
CA ASP A 221 -4.11 29.56 29.67
C ASP A 221 -5.25 28.66 29.17
N VAL A 222 -5.48 28.60 27.85
CA VAL A 222 -6.56 27.82 27.22
C VAL A 222 -6.00 26.89 26.15
N ASN A 223 -6.29 25.59 26.27
CA ASN A 223 -5.80 24.59 25.33
C ASN A 223 -6.66 24.51 24.04
N LEU A 224 -6.08 23.97 22.98
CA LEU A 224 -6.63 23.84 21.63
C LEU A 224 -8.07 23.31 21.59
N ASN A 225 -8.43 22.33 22.44
CA ASN A 225 -9.76 21.74 22.46
C ASN A 225 -10.86 22.68 22.97
N VAL A 226 -10.50 23.71 23.73
CA VAL A 226 -11.46 24.70 24.23
C VAL A 226 -11.57 25.86 23.24
N GLU A 227 -10.43 26.29 22.70
CA GLU A 227 -10.37 27.43 21.78
C GLU A 227 -10.89 27.09 20.38
N PHE A 228 -10.51 25.90 19.89
CA PHE A 228 -10.78 25.44 18.53
C PHE A 228 -11.32 24.00 18.50
N PRO A 229 -12.50 23.74 19.08
CA PRO A 229 -13.03 22.38 19.21
C PRO A 229 -13.26 21.67 17.86
N ALA A 230 -13.51 22.40 16.77
CA ALA A 230 -13.84 21.85 15.46
C ALA A 230 -12.70 21.06 14.78
N PHE A 231 -11.45 21.35 15.12
CA PHE A 231 -10.26 20.71 14.56
C PHE A 231 -9.21 20.38 15.63
N SER A 232 -9.66 20.25 16.88
CA SER A 232 -8.86 19.70 17.97
C SER A 232 -8.72 18.17 17.84
N TRP A 233 -8.06 17.53 18.80
CA TRP A 233 -7.91 16.06 18.76
C TRP A 233 -9.25 15.34 18.80
N ASP A 234 -9.33 14.19 18.13
CA ASP A 234 -10.52 13.37 18.10
C ASP A 234 -10.73 12.67 19.47
N GLU A 235 -11.74 13.11 20.22
CA GLU A 235 -12.08 12.50 21.51
C GLU A 235 -12.61 11.06 21.37
N SER A 236 -13.12 10.66 20.19
CA SER A 236 -13.69 9.33 19.97
C SER A 236 -12.65 8.20 19.96
N ILE A 237 -11.38 8.53 19.69
CA ILE A 237 -10.26 7.59 19.73
C ILE A 237 -9.54 7.58 21.08
N LEU A 238 -10.11 8.23 22.11
CA LEU A 238 -9.50 8.38 23.42
C LEU A 238 -10.33 7.68 24.50
N LYS A 239 -9.64 7.13 25.50
CA LYS A 239 -10.25 6.57 26.70
C LYS A 239 -9.42 6.93 27.93
N ASN A 240 -10.09 7.25 29.03
CA ASN A 240 -9.43 7.43 30.31
C ASN A 240 -9.33 6.08 31.03
N VAL A 241 -8.12 5.75 31.48
CA VAL A 241 -7.83 4.56 32.26
C VAL A 241 -7.28 5.00 33.61
N THR A 242 -7.97 4.61 34.68
CA THR A 242 -7.56 4.89 36.05
C THR A 242 -6.86 3.67 36.63
N GLU A 243 -5.57 3.82 36.93
CA GLU A 243 -4.76 2.81 37.62
C GLU A 243 -4.09 3.47 38.82
N ASN A 244 -4.17 2.84 40.00
CA ASN A 244 -3.59 3.36 41.25
C ASN A 244 -3.96 4.83 41.53
N GLU A 245 -5.24 5.18 41.38
CA GLU A 245 -5.77 6.54 41.59
C GLU A 245 -5.27 7.61 40.61
N VAL A 246 -4.48 7.23 39.59
CA VAL A 246 -4.05 8.14 38.52
C VAL A 246 -4.85 7.86 37.25
N SER A 247 -5.63 8.85 36.81
CA SER A 247 -6.31 8.80 35.51
C SER A 247 -5.35 9.23 34.41
N THR A 248 -5.14 8.34 33.44
CA THR A 248 -4.31 8.61 32.25
C THR A 248 -5.14 8.45 31.00
N THR A 249 -4.89 9.27 29.99
CA THR A 249 -5.58 9.17 28.69
C THR A 249 -4.81 8.25 27.76
N TRP A 250 -5.52 7.31 27.16
CA TRP A 250 -5.00 6.30 26.23
C TRP A 250 -5.70 6.41 24.89
N TYR A 251 -4.97 6.06 23.84
CA TYR A 251 -5.55 5.82 22.54
C TYR A 251 -6.32 4.49 22.50
N VAL A 252 -7.44 4.51 21.77
CA VAL A 252 -8.14 3.34 21.29
C VAL A 252 -7.53 2.97 19.95
N SER A 253 -6.73 1.91 19.93
CA SER A 253 -6.06 1.44 18.71
C SER A 253 -7.08 1.03 17.64
N PRO A 254 -6.86 1.38 16.36
CA PRO A 254 -7.66 0.86 15.25
C PRO A 254 -7.48 -0.66 15.06
N PHE A 255 -6.39 -1.24 15.57
CA PHE A 255 -6.13 -2.67 15.54
C PHE A 255 -6.83 -3.45 16.67
N ALA A 256 -7.62 -2.78 17.52
CA ALA A 256 -8.30 -3.44 18.63
C ALA A 256 -9.28 -4.55 18.16
N ALA A 257 -9.87 -4.40 16.98
CA ALA A 257 -10.77 -5.39 16.37
C ALA A 257 -10.04 -6.60 15.76
N LYS A 258 -8.70 -6.58 15.69
CA LYS A 258 -7.84 -7.57 15.02
C LYS A 258 -8.07 -7.71 13.52
N ASP A 259 -8.58 -6.65 12.89
CA ASP A 259 -8.69 -6.55 11.44
C ASP A 259 -7.29 -6.41 10.83
N CYS A 260 -6.97 -7.25 9.84
CA CYS A 260 -5.70 -7.16 9.12
C CYS A 260 -5.78 -6.08 8.04
N SER A 261 -5.66 -4.82 8.46
CA SER A 261 -5.64 -3.65 7.57
C SER A 261 -4.21 -3.15 7.37
N LYS A 262 -3.81 -2.91 6.11
CA LYS A 262 -2.57 -2.20 5.80
C LYS A 262 -2.69 -0.72 6.17
N VAL A 263 -1.59 -0.14 6.65
CA VAL A 263 -1.55 1.25 7.10
C VAL A 263 -0.64 2.08 6.19
N TYR A 264 -1.18 3.22 5.77
CA TYR A 264 -0.50 4.17 4.91
C TYR A 264 -0.55 5.57 5.52
N VAL A 265 0.47 6.37 5.27
CA VAL A 265 0.46 7.81 5.57
C VAL A 265 0.70 8.57 4.28
N ILE A 266 -0.12 9.59 4.00
CA ILE A 266 0.08 10.51 2.89
C ILE A 266 0.46 11.87 3.49
N ASN A 267 1.75 12.20 3.41
CA ASN A 267 2.28 13.44 3.94
C ASN A 267 2.21 14.52 2.86
N ILE A 268 1.33 15.51 3.03
CA ILE A 268 1.26 16.68 2.15
C ILE A 268 2.14 17.77 2.77
N MET A 269 3.35 17.94 2.23
CA MET A 269 4.40 18.79 2.79
C MET A 269 4.69 20.02 1.94
N LYS A 270 5.06 21.11 2.61
CA LYS A 270 5.48 22.41 2.04
C LYS A 270 6.80 22.92 2.61
N GLN A 271 7.32 22.27 3.64
CA GLN A 271 8.69 22.42 4.13
C GLN A 271 9.30 21.07 4.51
N ASN A 272 10.61 21.03 4.73
CA ASN A 272 11.23 19.88 5.39
C ASN A 272 10.79 19.82 6.85
N ALA A 273 10.95 18.66 7.50
CA ALA A 273 10.74 18.55 8.93
C ALA A 273 11.68 19.49 9.71
N THR A 274 11.11 20.18 10.69
CA THR A 274 11.80 21.14 11.56
C THR A 274 11.27 21.03 12.97
N LYS A 275 12.13 21.36 13.94
CA LYS A 275 11.79 21.37 15.38
C LYS A 275 11.26 20.03 15.89
N ASP A 276 11.86 18.96 15.39
CA ASP A 276 11.40 17.59 15.58
C ASP A 276 12.34 16.73 16.46
N ALA A 277 12.97 17.38 17.45
CA ALA A 277 13.98 16.79 18.33
C ALA A 277 13.64 16.90 19.83
N ASP A 278 12.42 17.32 20.17
CA ASP A 278 12.05 17.58 21.57
C ASP A 278 11.61 16.29 22.31
N SER A 279 11.26 15.24 21.56
CA SER A 279 10.81 13.95 22.12
C SER A 279 11.80 12.78 21.92
N GLU A 280 13.05 13.06 21.55
CA GLU A 280 14.07 12.03 21.24
C GLU A 280 14.19 10.98 22.36
N ALA A 281 14.36 11.40 23.61
CA ALA A 281 14.48 10.48 24.74
C ALA A 281 13.26 9.55 24.91
N ALA A 282 12.06 10.03 24.59
CA ALA A 282 10.84 9.21 24.63
C ALA A 282 10.76 8.26 23.43
N MET A 283 11.21 8.69 22.25
CA MET A 283 11.29 7.86 21.06
C MET A 283 12.32 6.73 21.21
N GLU A 284 13.48 7.00 21.81
CA GLU A 284 14.53 6.01 22.05
C GLU A 284 14.18 5.00 23.15
N ALA A 285 13.22 5.31 24.01
CA ALA A 285 12.79 4.42 25.08
C ALA A 285 12.30 3.07 24.55
N ALA A 286 12.36 2.05 25.41
CA ALA A 286 11.93 0.70 25.05
C ALA A 286 10.43 0.66 24.68
N LEU A 287 10.07 -0.26 23.78
CA LEU A 287 8.68 -0.49 23.35
C LEU A 287 7.74 -0.75 24.53
N THR A 288 8.20 -1.49 25.55
CA THR A 288 7.44 -1.77 26.77
C THR A 288 7.17 -0.54 27.65
N SER A 289 7.92 0.54 27.44
CA SER A 289 7.75 1.84 28.10
C SER A 289 7.02 2.85 27.21
N GLY A 290 6.60 2.41 26.02
CA GLY A 290 5.93 3.21 25.00
C GLY A 290 6.82 4.14 24.19
N GLY A 291 8.12 3.84 24.11
CA GLY A 291 8.98 4.39 23.08
C GLY A 291 8.93 3.58 21.78
N LEU A 292 9.65 4.03 20.75
CA LEU A 292 9.81 3.34 19.47
C LEU A 292 11.00 2.36 19.48
N GLY A 293 11.90 2.49 20.45
CA GLY A 293 13.16 1.75 20.50
C GLY A 293 14.03 2.01 19.27
N VAL A 294 13.97 3.22 18.73
CA VAL A 294 14.76 3.68 17.58
C VAL A 294 15.96 4.47 18.07
N SER A 295 17.07 4.45 17.34
CA SER A 295 18.17 5.39 17.58
C SER A 295 17.95 6.61 16.70
N VAL A 296 17.79 7.79 17.31
CA VAL A 296 17.52 9.03 16.55
C VAL A 296 18.82 9.81 16.34
N PRO A 297 19.29 9.96 15.08
CA PRO A 297 20.48 10.74 14.81
C PRO A 297 20.16 12.24 14.87
N SER A 298 21.12 13.06 15.30
CA SER A 298 20.97 14.54 15.38
C SER A 298 20.64 15.22 14.05
N ASN A 299 20.80 14.51 12.93
CA ASN A 299 20.30 14.89 11.62
C ASN A 299 19.69 13.64 10.98
N GLY A 300 18.39 13.66 10.73
CA GLY A 300 17.68 12.50 10.20
C GLY A 300 16.67 11.87 11.16
N THR A 301 16.27 12.57 12.23
CA THR A 301 15.31 12.08 13.22
C THR A 301 14.01 11.62 12.57
N PHE A 302 13.43 12.44 11.69
CA PHE A 302 12.20 12.08 10.99
C PHE A 302 12.39 10.84 10.09
N GLU A 303 13.46 10.78 9.28
CA GLU A 303 13.78 9.62 8.45
C GLU A 303 13.86 8.32 9.30
N ALA A 304 14.54 8.37 10.44
CA ALA A 304 14.70 7.21 11.32
C ALA A 304 13.37 6.73 11.92
N VAL A 305 12.49 7.66 12.30
CA VAL A 305 11.16 7.33 12.83
C VAL A 305 10.26 6.73 11.75
N VAL A 306 10.27 7.29 10.54
CA VAL A 306 9.51 6.77 9.39
C VAL A 306 9.99 5.37 9.03
N GLU A 307 11.30 5.16 8.93
CA GLU A 307 11.88 3.83 8.64
C GLU A 307 11.55 2.82 9.75
N ARG A 308 11.55 3.26 11.01
CA ARG A 308 11.15 2.41 12.13
C ARG A 308 9.70 1.94 11.99
N MET A 309 8.78 2.84 11.66
CA MET A 309 7.36 2.53 11.44
C MET A 309 7.13 1.61 10.25
N ARG A 310 7.99 1.68 9.22
CA ARG A 310 7.97 0.77 8.06
C ARG A 310 8.50 -0.63 8.36
N THR A 311 9.46 -0.76 9.28
CA THR A 311 10.18 -2.02 9.51
C THR A 311 9.73 -2.77 10.76
N MET A 312 8.93 -2.15 11.63
CA MET A 312 8.40 -2.81 12.82
C MET A 312 7.02 -3.43 12.58
N ASP A 313 6.65 -4.39 13.43
CA ASP A 313 5.28 -4.88 13.54
C ASP A 313 4.60 -4.14 14.68
N LEU A 314 3.59 -3.34 14.36
CA LEU A 314 2.87 -2.49 15.32
C LEU A 314 1.78 -3.23 16.09
N ALA A 315 1.49 -4.48 15.73
CA ALA A 315 0.39 -5.26 16.30
C ALA A 315 0.82 -6.69 16.66
N ASP A 316 2.08 -6.88 17.05
CA ASP A 316 2.67 -8.18 17.41
C ASP A 316 2.22 -8.72 18.79
N GLY A 317 1.42 -7.93 19.53
CA GLY A 317 0.92 -8.27 20.85
C GLY A 317 1.94 -8.17 22.00
N THR A 318 3.16 -7.72 21.75
CA THR A 318 4.24 -7.67 22.78
C THR A 318 4.34 -6.33 23.50
N PHE A 319 3.80 -5.26 22.93
CA PHE A 319 3.73 -3.92 23.53
C PHE A 319 2.41 -3.21 23.21
N GLY A 320 2.15 -2.11 23.93
CA GLY A 320 0.91 -1.36 23.79
C GLY A 320 -0.36 -2.17 24.13
N LYS A 321 -1.47 -1.80 23.50
CA LYS A 321 -2.80 -2.44 23.61
C LYS A 321 -3.44 -2.68 22.23
N ALA A 322 -2.66 -2.63 21.14
CA ALA A 322 -3.10 -3.12 19.84
C ALA A 322 -3.48 -4.61 19.92
N GLY A 323 -4.38 -5.04 19.04
CA GLY A 323 -4.70 -6.45 18.91
C GLY A 323 -3.49 -7.22 18.41
N ASP A 324 -3.27 -8.43 18.94
CA ASP A 324 -2.31 -9.39 18.38
C ASP A 324 -2.84 -9.89 17.03
N ILE A 325 -2.25 -9.38 15.95
CA ILE A 325 -2.59 -9.65 14.54
C ILE A 325 -1.42 -10.39 13.91
N ALA A 326 -1.72 -11.48 13.20
CA ALA A 326 -0.70 -12.25 12.50
C ALA A 326 -0.11 -11.47 11.32
N GLY A 327 1.22 -11.47 11.22
CA GLY A 327 1.96 -10.81 10.15
C GLY A 327 2.21 -9.34 10.43
N GLN A 328 3.22 -8.80 9.74
CA GLN A 328 3.74 -7.48 10.02
C GLN A 328 2.73 -6.35 9.70
N GLN A 329 2.28 -5.66 10.75
CA GLN A 329 1.50 -4.42 10.64
C GLN A 329 2.45 -3.22 10.64
N ASN A 330 2.97 -2.89 9.48
CA ASN A 330 3.85 -1.74 9.28
C ASN A 330 3.13 -0.57 8.59
N VAL A 331 3.80 0.58 8.55
CA VAL A 331 3.32 1.79 7.88
C VAL A 331 4.15 2.07 6.62
N LEU A 332 3.49 2.29 5.49
CA LEU A 332 4.10 2.86 4.29
C LEU A 332 3.76 4.34 4.17
N SER A 333 4.75 5.18 3.87
CA SER A 333 4.60 6.64 3.92
C SER A 333 4.90 7.28 2.57
N TYR A 334 3.89 7.87 1.95
CA TYR A 334 4.01 8.68 0.74
C TYR A 334 4.26 10.14 1.09
N PHE A 335 5.05 10.82 0.27
CA PHE A 335 5.39 12.23 0.46
C PHE A 335 5.00 13.02 -0.79
N LEU A 336 3.91 13.79 -0.68
CA LEU A 336 3.48 14.77 -1.67
C LEU A 336 4.13 16.12 -1.32
N THR A 337 4.95 16.67 -2.22
CA THR A 337 5.74 17.88 -1.93
C THR A 337 5.74 18.86 -3.11
N GLU A 338 5.91 20.16 -2.84
CA GLU A 338 6.12 21.17 -3.91
C GLU A 338 7.58 21.23 -4.41
N PHE A 339 8.49 20.44 -3.82
CA PHE A 339 9.92 20.54 -4.07
C PHE A 339 10.63 19.19 -3.89
N ASP A 340 11.60 18.96 -4.77
CA ASP A 340 12.46 17.78 -4.70
C ASP A 340 13.83 18.16 -4.15
N ASN A 341 14.21 17.61 -3.00
CA ASN A 341 15.52 17.80 -2.38
C ASN A 341 15.99 16.52 -1.68
N THR A 342 17.26 16.48 -1.26
CA THR A 342 17.83 15.29 -0.60
C THR A 342 17.07 14.83 0.65
N LYS A 343 16.37 15.72 1.35
CA LYS A 343 15.54 15.38 2.51
C LYS A 343 14.22 14.74 2.09
N THR A 344 13.49 15.31 1.14
CA THR A 344 12.22 14.72 0.65
C THR A 344 12.43 13.37 -0.03
N GLN A 345 13.55 13.20 -0.74
CA GLN A 345 14.00 11.89 -1.24
C GLN A 345 14.32 10.92 -0.09
N GLY A 346 15.03 11.39 0.95
CA GLY A 346 15.31 10.61 2.14
C GLY A 346 14.04 10.13 2.85
N TYR A 347 13.04 11.00 2.99
CA TYR A 347 11.74 10.67 3.58
C TYR A 347 11.02 9.59 2.77
N ALA A 348 10.91 9.73 1.45
CA ALA A 348 10.26 8.75 0.58
C ALA A 348 10.95 7.37 0.61
N ARG A 349 12.28 7.34 0.64
CA ARG A 349 13.06 6.09 0.79
C ARG A 349 12.84 5.44 2.16
N ALA A 350 12.85 6.22 3.23
CA ALA A 350 12.54 5.74 4.58
C ALA A 350 11.11 5.18 4.68
N GLY A 351 10.16 5.86 4.02
CA GLY A 351 8.75 5.48 3.93
C GLY A 351 8.44 4.28 3.01
N GLY A 352 9.42 3.84 2.22
CA GLY A 352 9.31 2.69 1.33
C GLY A 352 8.65 2.97 -0.01
N THR A 353 8.54 4.24 -0.43
CA THR A 353 7.87 4.63 -1.69
C THR A 353 8.86 5.07 -2.78
N GLY A 354 10.16 5.03 -2.50
CA GLY A 354 11.22 5.44 -3.43
C GLY A 354 11.39 6.94 -3.44
N GLU A 355 10.68 7.63 -4.34
CA GLU A 355 10.83 9.06 -4.61
C GLU A 355 9.57 9.86 -4.22
N PRO A 356 9.70 11.15 -3.86
CA PRO A 356 8.56 11.98 -3.52
C PRO A 356 7.69 12.27 -4.75
N LEU A 357 6.38 12.40 -4.52
CA LEU A 357 5.44 12.82 -5.55
C LEU A 357 5.40 14.35 -5.57
N ILE A 358 5.77 14.93 -6.70
CA ILE A 358 5.85 16.39 -6.85
C ILE A 358 4.52 16.92 -7.37
N TYR A 359 3.97 17.94 -6.69
CA TYR A 359 2.80 18.67 -7.15
C TYR A 359 3.10 20.15 -7.37
N THR A 360 2.21 20.80 -8.11
CA THR A 360 2.32 22.23 -8.46
C THR A 360 1.02 22.97 -8.15
N ASP A 361 0.96 24.26 -8.51
CA ASP A 361 -0.28 25.05 -8.44
C ASP A 361 -1.37 24.55 -9.44
N ASP A 362 -1.05 23.60 -10.33
CA ASP A 362 -2.01 22.94 -11.22
C ASP A 362 -2.77 21.81 -10.46
N PRO A 363 -4.11 21.92 -10.30
CA PRO A 363 -4.92 20.91 -9.62
C PRO A 363 -4.74 19.49 -10.17
N SER A 364 -4.55 19.36 -11.49
CA SER A 364 -4.44 18.06 -12.13
C SER A 364 -3.24 17.26 -11.61
N THR A 365 -2.16 17.96 -11.23
CA THR A 365 -0.96 17.33 -10.67
C THR A 365 -1.22 16.73 -9.28
N ILE A 366 -1.99 17.42 -8.43
CA ILE A 366 -2.34 16.94 -7.08
C ILE A 366 -3.33 15.79 -7.18
N VAL A 367 -4.41 15.95 -7.95
CA VAL A 367 -5.44 14.92 -8.12
C VAL A 367 -4.84 13.64 -8.71
N THR A 368 -4.05 13.75 -9.78
CA THR A 368 -3.39 12.59 -10.40
C THR A 368 -2.41 11.91 -9.44
N ALA A 369 -1.65 12.68 -8.65
CA ALA A 369 -0.72 12.12 -7.67
C ALA A 369 -1.46 11.36 -6.56
N LEU A 370 -2.56 11.93 -6.03
CA LEU A 370 -3.40 11.27 -5.04
C LEU A 370 -4.06 10.02 -5.61
N GLU A 371 -4.64 10.09 -6.80
CA GLU A 371 -5.20 8.92 -7.49
C GLU A 371 -4.16 7.83 -7.67
N LYS A 372 -2.93 8.17 -8.10
CA LYS A 372 -1.84 7.19 -8.25
C LYS A 372 -1.57 6.47 -6.92
N VAL A 373 -1.47 7.21 -5.82
CA VAL A 373 -1.26 6.64 -4.48
C VAL A 373 -2.42 5.74 -4.08
N PHE A 374 -3.66 6.17 -4.31
CA PHE A 374 -4.84 5.38 -4.00
C PHE A 374 -4.91 4.08 -4.81
N LYS A 375 -4.56 4.12 -6.10
CA LYS A 375 -4.44 2.93 -6.95
C LYS A 375 -3.41 1.94 -6.42
N GLU A 376 -2.27 2.44 -5.92
CA GLU A 376 -1.23 1.60 -5.30
C GLU A 376 -1.73 0.99 -3.97
N ILE A 377 -2.39 1.78 -3.12
CA ILE A 377 -2.96 1.36 -1.83
C ILE A 377 -4.04 0.29 -2.01
N LEU A 378 -4.91 0.45 -3.00
CA LEU A 378 -6.04 -0.44 -3.30
C LEU A 378 -5.64 -1.66 -4.15
N SER A 379 -4.39 -1.71 -4.64
CA SER A 379 -3.89 -2.84 -5.41
C SER A 379 -3.86 -4.12 -4.56
N VAL A 380 -4.86 -4.98 -4.74
CA VAL A 380 -5.01 -6.24 -4.00
C VAL A 380 -3.75 -7.12 -4.14
N SER A 381 -3.38 -7.77 -3.03
CA SER A 381 -2.27 -8.70 -2.92
C SER A 381 -2.41 -9.87 -3.90
N THR A 382 -1.67 -9.86 -5.01
CA THR A 382 -1.39 -11.10 -5.75
C THR A 382 -0.30 -11.82 -4.99
N THR A 383 -0.47 -13.12 -4.77
CA THR A 383 0.52 -13.97 -4.09
C THR A 383 1.94 -13.74 -4.61
N PHE A 384 2.92 -13.66 -3.70
CA PHE A 384 4.33 -13.61 -4.05
C PHE A 384 4.81 -15.02 -4.42
N VAL A 385 5.44 -15.16 -5.58
CA VAL A 385 6.21 -16.34 -5.96
C VAL A 385 7.65 -15.90 -6.18
N ALA A 386 8.61 -16.70 -5.71
CA ALA A 386 10.03 -16.42 -5.94
C ALA A 386 10.31 -16.30 -7.45
N ALA A 387 11.02 -15.24 -7.85
CA ALA A 387 11.45 -15.06 -9.22
C ALA A 387 12.50 -16.12 -9.57
N SER A 388 12.28 -16.88 -10.65
CA SER A 388 13.25 -17.88 -11.11
C SER A 388 14.12 -17.33 -12.24
N VAL A 389 15.44 -17.52 -12.11
CA VAL A 389 16.43 -17.19 -13.14
C VAL A 389 17.01 -18.51 -13.67
N PRO A 390 16.69 -18.93 -14.91
CA PRO A 390 17.20 -20.18 -15.44
C PRO A 390 18.69 -20.05 -15.73
N VAL A 391 19.48 -20.99 -15.18
CA VAL A 391 20.90 -21.14 -15.50
C VAL A 391 21.08 -22.16 -16.63
N ASN A 392 21.95 -21.86 -17.59
CA ASN A 392 22.26 -22.80 -18.67
C ASN A 392 23.07 -23.98 -18.11
N VAL A 393 22.46 -25.17 -18.06
CA VAL A 393 23.08 -26.39 -17.49
C VAL A 393 24.26 -26.92 -18.31
N PHE A 394 24.40 -26.51 -19.57
CA PHE A 394 25.49 -26.90 -20.47
C PHE A 394 26.65 -25.89 -20.49
N ASN A 395 26.40 -24.64 -20.11
CA ASN A 395 27.39 -23.58 -20.00
C ASN A 395 27.20 -22.84 -18.67
N ARG A 396 27.77 -23.38 -17.58
CA ARG A 396 27.63 -22.85 -16.21
C ARG A 396 28.25 -21.45 -15.98
N SER A 397 28.79 -20.84 -17.04
CA SER A 397 29.38 -19.49 -17.01
C SER A 397 28.45 -18.40 -17.54
N GLU A 398 27.27 -18.75 -18.08
CA GLU A 398 26.30 -17.78 -18.61
C GLU A 398 24.96 -17.93 -17.89
N SER A 399 24.61 -16.95 -17.06
CA SER A 399 23.23 -16.74 -16.61
C SER A 399 22.44 -16.22 -17.81
N LEU A 400 21.27 -16.81 -18.07
CA LEU A 400 20.35 -16.19 -19.03
C LEU A 400 19.79 -14.93 -18.37
N ASP A 401 19.71 -13.84 -19.12
CA ASP A 401 19.20 -12.52 -18.70
C ASP A 401 17.69 -12.50 -18.47
N ASN A 402 17.03 -13.66 -18.38
CA ASN A 402 15.58 -13.77 -18.35
C ASN A 402 15.10 -14.08 -16.93
N VAL A 403 14.09 -13.35 -16.47
CA VAL A 403 13.46 -13.56 -15.17
C VAL A 403 12.01 -13.91 -15.37
N PHE A 404 11.57 -14.98 -14.70
CA PHE A 404 10.19 -15.43 -14.74
C PHE A 404 9.53 -15.21 -13.39
N ILE A 405 8.46 -14.41 -13.39
CA ILE A 405 7.67 -14.10 -12.20
C ILE A 405 6.30 -14.72 -12.37
N ALA A 406 5.99 -15.71 -11.54
CA ALA A 406 4.64 -16.27 -11.46
C ALA A 406 3.77 -15.36 -10.60
N LEU A 407 2.53 -15.16 -11.03
CA LEU A 407 1.52 -14.37 -10.33
C LEU A 407 0.29 -15.24 -10.17
N PHE A 408 -0.27 -15.29 -8.97
CA PHE A 408 -1.61 -15.85 -8.76
C PHE A 408 -2.49 -14.85 -8.04
N GLN A 409 -3.75 -14.81 -8.47
CA GLN A 409 -4.80 -14.03 -7.84
C GLN A 409 -5.76 -14.99 -7.14
N VAL A 410 -5.92 -14.75 -5.84
CA VAL A 410 -6.89 -15.49 -5.03
C VAL A 410 -8.29 -15.09 -5.51
N ASP A 411 -9.17 -16.07 -5.65
CA ASP A 411 -10.58 -15.82 -5.92
C ASP A 411 -11.21 -15.04 -4.76
N GLU A 412 -12.01 -14.01 -5.07
CA GLU A 412 -12.63 -13.12 -4.08
C GLU A 412 -13.51 -13.88 -3.06
N LEU A 413 -14.03 -15.04 -3.44
CA LEU A 413 -14.87 -15.89 -2.58
C LEU A 413 -14.07 -17.05 -1.95
N ALA A 414 -12.73 -16.95 -1.96
CA ALA A 414 -11.80 -17.96 -1.46
C ALA A 414 -12.02 -19.36 -2.09
N LYS A 415 -12.52 -19.41 -3.33
CA LYS A 415 -12.69 -20.68 -4.04
C LYS A 415 -11.33 -21.30 -4.35
N PRO A 416 -11.25 -22.63 -4.46
CA PRO A 416 -9.99 -23.34 -4.77
C PRO A 416 -9.50 -23.13 -6.22
N PHE A 417 -10.10 -22.21 -6.98
CA PHE A 417 -9.70 -21.88 -8.34
C PHE A 417 -8.98 -20.54 -8.34
N TRP A 418 -7.64 -20.56 -8.41
CA TRP A 418 -6.84 -19.34 -8.45
C TRP A 418 -6.34 -19.11 -9.86
N ALA A 419 -6.71 -17.95 -10.44
CA ALA A 419 -6.15 -17.55 -11.71
C ALA A 419 -4.64 -17.34 -11.54
N GLY A 420 -3.86 -17.80 -12.51
CA GLY A 420 -2.40 -17.72 -12.48
C GLY A 420 -1.84 -17.32 -13.84
N ASN A 421 -0.69 -16.65 -13.83
CA ASN A 421 0.04 -16.29 -15.04
C ASN A 421 1.54 -16.21 -14.77
N LEU A 422 2.33 -16.32 -15.83
CA LEU A 422 3.79 -16.25 -15.77
C LEU A 422 4.26 -15.09 -16.65
N LYS A 423 4.95 -14.13 -16.03
CA LYS A 423 5.48 -12.93 -16.67
C LYS A 423 6.96 -13.11 -16.93
N LYS A 424 7.41 -12.70 -18.11
CA LYS A 424 8.82 -12.75 -18.50
C LYS A 424 9.39 -11.34 -18.56
N LEU A 425 10.43 -11.09 -17.77
CA LEU A 425 11.20 -9.85 -17.72
C LEU A 425 12.66 -10.14 -18.04
N LYS A 426 13.49 -9.09 -18.13
CA LYS A 426 14.93 -9.22 -18.29
C LYS A 426 15.71 -8.50 -17.22
N ILE A 427 16.91 -8.99 -16.92
CA ILE A 427 17.88 -8.29 -16.07
C ILE A 427 18.69 -7.35 -16.97
N LEU A 428 18.68 -6.05 -16.66
CA LEU A 428 19.55 -5.05 -17.28
C LEU A 428 20.39 -4.35 -16.20
N GLU A 429 21.45 -3.68 -16.64
CA GLU A 429 22.34 -2.89 -15.78
C GLU A 429 22.49 -1.48 -16.36
N ASP A 430 22.38 -0.47 -15.50
CA ASP A 430 22.63 0.93 -15.81
C ASP A 430 23.67 1.53 -14.84
N ALA A 431 23.82 2.86 -14.83
CA ALA A 431 24.75 3.55 -13.93
C ALA A 431 24.36 3.45 -12.43
N ASN A 432 23.12 3.10 -12.12
CA ASN A 432 22.57 3.01 -10.77
C ASN A 432 22.54 1.56 -10.24
N GLY A 433 22.68 0.56 -11.12
CA GLY A 433 22.85 -0.83 -10.75
C GLY A 433 22.07 -1.79 -11.64
N ILE A 434 21.74 -2.96 -11.09
CA ILE A 434 20.99 -4.01 -11.78
C ILE A 434 19.50 -3.83 -11.51
N TYR A 435 18.67 -3.89 -12.55
CA TYR A 435 17.21 -3.77 -12.45
C TYR A 435 16.49 -4.75 -13.38
N LEU A 436 15.22 -5.03 -13.09
CA LEU A 436 14.36 -5.80 -13.99
C LEU A 436 13.71 -4.85 -14.98
N ALA A 437 13.87 -5.15 -16.27
CA ALA A 437 13.39 -4.34 -17.37
C ALA A 437 12.24 -5.01 -18.13
N ASP A 438 11.34 -4.17 -18.64
CA ASP A 438 10.27 -4.56 -19.55
C ASP A 438 10.81 -4.69 -21.00
N VAL A 439 9.93 -4.94 -21.98
CA VAL A 439 10.33 -5.07 -23.39
C VAL A 439 10.92 -3.79 -23.99
N ASN A 440 10.64 -2.63 -23.39
CA ASN A 440 11.12 -1.32 -23.83
C ASN A 440 12.43 -0.89 -23.13
N GLY A 441 12.90 -1.67 -22.15
CA GLY A 441 14.09 -1.35 -21.35
C GLY A 441 13.79 -0.51 -20.10
N GLU A 442 12.52 -0.21 -19.84
CA GLU A 442 12.05 0.55 -18.68
C GLU A 442 12.00 -0.31 -17.42
N ALA A 443 12.14 0.30 -16.25
CA ALA A 443 12.04 -0.41 -14.98
C ALA A 443 10.67 -1.09 -14.83
N ALA A 444 10.68 -2.41 -14.75
CA ALA A 444 9.48 -3.23 -14.74
C ALA A 444 8.91 -3.46 -13.34
N ILE A 445 9.64 -3.12 -12.28
CA ILE A 445 9.22 -3.31 -10.89
C ILE A 445 8.96 -1.96 -10.24
N SER A 446 7.86 -1.86 -9.50
CA SER A 446 7.51 -0.70 -8.69
C SER A 446 8.43 -0.63 -7.48
N GLU A 447 9.02 0.54 -7.26
CA GLU A 447 9.81 0.82 -6.06
C GLU A 447 8.94 0.91 -4.80
N THR A 448 7.63 1.15 -4.95
CA THR A 448 6.68 1.26 -3.84
C THR A 448 6.35 -0.10 -3.20
N ASP A 449 6.04 -1.10 -4.03
CA ASP A 449 5.48 -2.38 -3.56
C ASP A 449 6.27 -3.61 -4.00
N GLY A 450 7.34 -3.42 -4.78
CA GLY A 450 8.20 -4.50 -5.25
C GLY A 450 7.54 -5.43 -6.29
N ARG A 451 6.39 -5.04 -6.85
CA ARG A 451 5.66 -5.84 -7.86
C ARG A 451 5.79 -5.23 -9.25
N ILE A 452 5.39 -5.98 -10.27
CA ILE A 452 5.50 -5.53 -11.67
C ILE A 452 4.69 -4.23 -11.89
N ASN A 453 5.26 -3.19 -12.47
CA ASN A 453 4.53 -1.95 -12.78
C ASN A 453 3.30 -2.23 -13.68
N TYR A 454 2.17 -1.55 -13.43
CA TYR A 454 0.97 -1.67 -14.29
C TYR A 454 1.27 -1.24 -15.74
N GLU A 455 2.19 -0.31 -15.92
CA GLU A 455 2.65 0.18 -17.22
C GLU A 455 3.72 -0.70 -17.90
N ALA A 456 4.20 -1.76 -17.24
CA ALA A 456 5.20 -2.64 -17.82
C ALA A 456 4.59 -3.51 -18.94
N LEU A 457 5.33 -3.64 -20.05
CA LEU A 457 5.01 -4.62 -21.10
C LEU A 457 5.99 -5.79 -21.03
N THR A 458 5.50 -6.96 -20.61
CA THR A 458 6.36 -8.14 -20.40
C THR A 458 6.70 -8.84 -21.72
N TYR A 459 7.85 -9.54 -21.79
CA TYR A 459 8.43 -10.08 -23.03
C TYR A 459 7.58 -11.18 -23.71
N TRP A 460 6.61 -11.76 -23.02
CA TRP A 460 5.71 -12.76 -23.60
C TRP A 460 4.40 -12.16 -24.11
N THR A 461 4.21 -10.87 -23.91
CA THR A 461 3.02 -10.14 -24.29
C THR A 461 3.20 -9.45 -25.64
N VAL A 462 2.17 -9.55 -26.46
CA VAL A 462 1.93 -8.75 -27.66
C VAL A 462 0.93 -7.67 -27.29
N GLY A 463 1.42 -6.46 -26.98
CA GLY A 463 0.61 -5.38 -26.43
C GLY A 463 -0.63 -5.03 -27.28
N GLY A 464 -0.48 -5.00 -28.61
CA GLY A 464 -1.58 -4.72 -29.54
C GLY A 464 -2.65 -5.82 -29.62
N SER A 465 -2.42 -6.99 -29.01
CA SER A 465 -3.38 -8.10 -28.95
C SER A 465 -3.94 -8.30 -27.54
N LEU A 466 -3.72 -7.36 -26.63
CA LEU A 466 -4.37 -7.35 -25.34
C LEU A 466 -5.82 -6.85 -25.47
N PRO A 467 -6.75 -7.38 -24.67
CA PRO A 467 -8.09 -6.80 -24.58
C PRO A 467 -8.02 -5.34 -24.07
N PRO A 468 -9.10 -4.55 -24.24
CA PRO A 468 -9.25 -3.29 -23.52
C PRO A 468 -8.99 -3.49 -22.02
N PRO A 469 -8.48 -2.48 -21.30
CA PRO A 469 -8.46 -2.48 -19.84
C PRO A 469 -9.85 -2.82 -19.27
N GLU A 470 -9.96 -3.89 -18.49
CA GLU A 470 -11.19 -4.25 -17.78
C GLU A 470 -11.07 -4.03 -16.27
N GLY A 471 -9.85 -4.18 -15.72
CA GLY A 471 -9.53 -3.82 -14.35
C GLY A 471 -9.23 -2.33 -14.20
N GLU A 472 -9.57 -1.76 -13.04
CA GLU A 472 -9.45 -0.33 -12.71
C GLU A 472 -8.03 0.23 -12.92
N PHE A 473 -7.01 -0.62 -12.84
CA PHE A 473 -5.59 -0.24 -12.93
C PHE A 473 -4.88 -0.81 -14.17
N GLU A 474 -5.61 -1.43 -15.11
CA GLU A 474 -5.01 -1.96 -16.34
C GLU A 474 -4.69 -0.83 -17.34
N VAL A 475 -3.50 -0.89 -17.95
CA VAL A 475 -3.07 0.10 -18.94
C VAL A 475 -3.20 -0.46 -20.35
N ALA A 476 -3.76 0.34 -21.27
CA ALA A 476 -3.93 -0.07 -22.65
C ALA A 476 -2.59 -0.47 -23.29
N GLY A 477 -2.55 -1.63 -23.94
CA GLY A 477 -1.33 -2.15 -24.56
C GLY A 477 -0.27 -2.69 -23.60
N LYS A 478 -0.51 -2.68 -22.29
CA LYS A 478 0.39 -3.21 -21.25
C LYS A 478 -0.29 -4.34 -20.49
N ASP A 479 0.44 -5.38 -20.13
CA ASP A 479 -0.09 -6.47 -19.31
C ASP A 479 0.22 -6.31 -17.83
N GLY A 480 1.31 -5.62 -17.49
CA GLY A 480 1.72 -5.30 -16.14
C GLY A 480 1.61 -6.48 -15.16
N ARG A 481 1.17 -6.17 -13.94
CA ARG A 481 0.88 -7.16 -12.89
C ARG A 481 -0.49 -7.82 -12.99
N SER A 482 -1.30 -7.54 -14.01
CA SER A 482 -2.60 -8.18 -14.15
C SER A 482 -2.42 -9.67 -14.47
N VAL A 483 -3.01 -10.52 -13.63
CA VAL A 483 -2.90 -11.97 -13.75
C VAL A 483 -3.62 -12.46 -15.01
N ALA A 484 -4.83 -11.96 -15.27
CA ALA A 484 -5.63 -12.40 -16.40
C ALA A 484 -5.11 -11.92 -17.78
N ARG A 485 -4.08 -11.07 -17.80
CA ARG A 485 -3.68 -10.31 -19.00
C ARG A 485 -2.29 -10.73 -19.48
N GLY A 486 -2.10 -10.91 -20.79
CA GLY A 486 -0.77 -11.10 -21.38
C GLY A 486 0.05 -12.28 -20.81
N GLY A 487 1.37 -12.12 -20.80
CA GLY A 487 2.32 -13.09 -20.23
C GLY A 487 2.32 -14.43 -20.96
N ALA A 488 2.52 -15.51 -20.20
CA ALA A 488 2.49 -16.87 -20.72
C ALA A 488 1.14 -17.26 -21.32
N GLY A 489 0.03 -16.64 -20.88
CA GLY A 489 -1.29 -16.84 -21.48
C GLY A 489 -1.27 -16.66 -23.00
N GLN A 490 -0.61 -15.60 -23.50
CA GLN A 490 -0.46 -15.35 -24.93
C GLN A 490 0.51 -16.29 -25.66
N LYS A 491 1.22 -17.17 -24.94
CA LYS A 491 2.02 -18.25 -25.52
C LYS A 491 1.28 -19.58 -25.59
N ILE A 492 0.06 -19.66 -25.03
CA ILE A 492 -0.79 -20.85 -25.12
C ILE A 492 -1.38 -20.92 -26.55
N PRO A 493 -1.26 -22.06 -27.25
CA PRO A 493 -1.89 -22.25 -28.55
C PRO A 493 -3.40 -21.97 -28.50
N GLY A 494 -3.89 -21.21 -29.48
CA GLY A 494 -5.30 -20.82 -29.57
C GLY A 494 -5.71 -19.63 -28.70
N PHE A 495 -4.83 -19.09 -27.84
CA PHE A 495 -5.17 -17.95 -26.97
C PHE A 495 -5.26 -16.62 -27.73
N LEU A 496 -4.27 -16.31 -28.57
CA LEU A 496 -4.22 -15.06 -29.35
C LEU A 496 -5.10 -15.07 -30.60
N SER A 497 -5.32 -16.26 -31.17
CA SER A 497 -6.08 -16.44 -32.39
C SER A 497 -6.85 -17.75 -32.32
N GLY A 498 -8.18 -17.67 -32.32
CA GLY A 498 -9.07 -18.82 -32.28
C GLY A 498 -9.59 -19.11 -30.88
N SER A 499 -9.48 -20.37 -30.47
CA SER A 499 -9.87 -20.84 -29.14
C SER A 499 -8.73 -21.69 -28.59
N PRO A 500 -8.40 -21.58 -27.29
CA PRO A 500 -7.44 -22.49 -26.69
C PRO A 500 -7.96 -23.95 -26.65
N GLY A 501 -9.19 -24.21 -27.11
CA GLY A 501 -9.76 -25.52 -27.42
C GLY A 501 -10.38 -26.24 -26.22
N THR A 502 -11.31 -27.14 -26.53
CA THR A 502 -12.02 -28.01 -25.57
C THR A 502 -11.63 -29.48 -25.71
N SER A 503 -10.79 -29.83 -26.68
CA SER A 503 -10.33 -31.19 -26.92
C SER A 503 -8.94 -31.22 -27.55
N ASN A 504 -8.14 -32.23 -27.20
CA ASN A 504 -6.83 -32.48 -27.80
C ASN A 504 -6.89 -32.88 -29.29
N LEU A 505 -8.09 -33.09 -29.83
CA LEU A 505 -8.32 -33.33 -31.25
C LEU A 505 -8.25 -32.04 -32.08
N ASP A 506 -8.34 -30.87 -31.46
CA ASP A 506 -8.11 -29.60 -32.12
C ASP A 506 -6.60 -29.38 -32.27
N GLY A 507 -6.09 -29.64 -33.48
CA GLY A 507 -4.66 -29.53 -33.79
C GLY A 507 -4.08 -28.11 -33.73
N THR A 508 -4.90 -27.09 -33.50
CA THR A 508 -4.47 -25.68 -33.35
C THR A 508 -4.58 -25.16 -31.92
N ALA A 509 -5.18 -25.95 -31.03
CA ALA A 509 -5.45 -25.61 -29.65
C ALA A 509 -4.40 -26.21 -28.69
N ARG A 510 -4.52 -25.85 -27.40
CA ARG A 510 -3.70 -26.44 -26.35
C ARG A 510 -4.10 -27.90 -26.13
N GLN A 511 -3.13 -28.75 -25.82
CA GLN A 511 -3.38 -30.14 -25.43
C GLN A 511 -3.25 -30.28 -23.91
N LEU A 512 -4.27 -30.84 -23.26
CA LEU A 512 -4.31 -31.07 -21.82
C LEU A 512 -4.44 -32.56 -21.52
N PHE A 513 -3.81 -33.00 -20.43
CA PHE A 513 -3.87 -34.40 -20.01
C PHE A 513 -4.00 -34.52 -18.49
N TYR A 514 -4.56 -35.63 -18.02
CA TYR A 514 -4.69 -35.95 -16.60
C TYR A 514 -4.16 -37.36 -16.31
N ASP A 515 -3.81 -37.59 -15.04
CA ASP A 515 -3.37 -38.90 -14.55
C ASP A 515 -4.58 -39.73 -14.10
N PRO A 516 -4.80 -40.95 -14.63
CA PRO A 516 -5.89 -41.81 -14.17
C PRO A 516 -5.68 -42.31 -12.73
N GLU A 517 -6.78 -42.48 -12.00
CA GLU A 517 -6.80 -42.92 -10.59
C GLU A 517 -6.19 -44.33 -10.37
N SER A 518 -6.10 -45.16 -11.42
CA SER A 518 -5.43 -46.47 -11.36
C SER A 518 -4.37 -46.63 -12.45
N VAL A 519 -3.11 -46.55 -12.04
CA VAL A 519 -1.96 -46.92 -12.89
C VAL A 519 -1.76 -48.44 -12.79
N ILE A 520 -2.11 -49.18 -13.84
CA ILE A 520 -1.75 -50.61 -13.92
C ILE A 520 -0.27 -50.72 -14.28
N ASN A 521 0.58 -50.98 -13.28
CA ASN A 521 1.99 -51.31 -13.47
C ASN A 521 2.15 -52.46 -14.49
N GLY A 522 2.54 -52.13 -15.72
CA GLY A 522 2.83 -53.13 -16.77
C GLY A 522 2.39 -52.77 -18.19
N ASN A 523 1.54 -51.76 -18.35
CA ASN A 523 1.37 -51.04 -19.63
C ASN A 523 1.74 -49.57 -19.39
N ALA A 524 2.29 -48.90 -20.42
CA ALA A 524 2.81 -47.54 -20.31
C ALA A 524 1.88 -46.63 -19.49
N THR A 525 2.45 -45.85 -18.57
CA THR A 525 1.80 -44.73 -17.88
C THR A 525 1.32 -43.72 -18.93
N THR A 526 0.16 -43.96 -19.53
CA THR A 526 -0.41 -43.09 -20.55
C THR A 526 -1.28 -42.08 -19.85
N LEU A 527 -0.80 -40.83 -19.77
CA LEU A 527 -1.66 -39.69 -19.47
C LEU A 527 -2.89 -39.74 -20.37
N LEU A 528 -4.08 -39.55 -19.80
CA LEU A 528 -5.33 -39.54 -20.53
C LEU A 528 -5.64 -38.12 -21.02
N PRO A 529 -6.21 -37.94 -22.22
CA PRO A 529 -6.55 -36.62 -22.72
C PRO A 529 -7.64 -35.99 -21.85
N LEU A 530 -7.41 -34.76 -21.39
CA LEU A 530 -8.38 -33.98 -20.62
C LEU A 530 -9.25 -33.19 -21.62
N ASN A 531 -10.28 -33.85 -22.14
CA ASN A 531 -11.24 -33.25 -23.05
C ASN A 531 -12.52 -32.81 -22.31
N MET A 532 -13.16 -31.75 -22.78
CA MET A 532 -14.50 -31.34 -22.31
C MET A 532 -15.61 -32.21 -22.94
N ASP A 533 -15.54 -33.52 -22.74
CA ASP A 533 -16.52 -34.50 -23.23
C ASP A 533 -17.16 -35.30 -22.08
N ASP A 534 -18.26 -35.99 -22.37
CA ASP A 534 -19.02 -36.70 -21.34
C ASP A 534 -18.25 -37.90 -20.78
N THR A 535 -17.33 -38.47 -21.57
CA THR A 535 -16.45 -39.57 -21.15
C THR A 535 -15.50 -39.09 -20.05
N THR A 536 -14.72 -38.04 -20.34
CA THR A 536 -13.77 -37.45 -19.39
C THR A 536 -14.49 -36.91 -18.15
N ALA A 537 -15.65 -36.27 -18.34
CA ALA A 537 -16.45 -35.76 -17.23
C ALA A 537 -16.99 -36.88 -16.32
N THR A 538 -17.32 -38.05 -16.87
CA THR A 538 -17.72 -39.22 -16.08
C THR A 538 -16.54 -39.78 -15.31
N ASP A 539 -15.39 -39.92 -15.96
CA ASP A 539 -14.17 -40.47 -15.35
C ASP A 539 -13.67 -39.61 -14.18
N LEU A 540 -13.78 -38.28 -14.29
CA LEU A 540 -13.30 -37.33 -13.29
C LEU A 540 -14.37 -36.87 -12.28
N GLN A 541 -15.64 -37.28 -12.42
CA GLN A 541 -16.73 -36.74 -11.62
C GLN A 541 -16.46 -36.86 -10.10
N THR A 542 -16.05 -38.04 -9.65
CA THR A 542 -15.76 -38.30 -8.24
C THR A 542 -14.52 -37.54 -7.77
N ALA A 543 -13.45 -37.54 -8.56
CA ALA A 543 -12.20 -36.84 -8.24
C ALA A 543 -12.39 -35.31 -8.14
N LEU A 544 -13.27 -34.75 -8.97
CA LEU A 544 -13.63 -33.32 -8.95
C LEU A 544 -14.66 -32.98 -7.87
N GLY A 545 -15.21 -33.95 -7.15
CA GLY A 545 -16.29 -33.74 -6.17
C GLY A 545 -17.59 -33.20 -6.80
N ALA A 546 -17.82 -33.45 -8.10
CA ALA A 546 -18.95 -32.91 -8.83
C ALA A 546 -20.25 -33.70 -8.56
N ALA A 547 -21.34 -32.98 -8.30
CA ALA A 547 -22.65 -33.58 -8.01
C ALA A 547 -23.21 -34.42 -9.18
N ASP A 548 -22.94 -34.00 -10.40
CA ASP A 548 -23.35 -34.68 -11.63
C ASP A 548 -22.29 -34.49 -12.74
N THR A 549 -22.43 -35.28 -13.81
CA THR A 549 -21.53 -35.27 -14.97
C THR A 549 -21.55 -33.93 -15.71
N LEU A 550 -22.68 -33.21 -15.69
CA LEU A 550 -22.79 -31.88 -16.28
C LEU A 550 -21.93 -30.86 -15.52
N THR A 551 -21.93 -30.94 -14.19
CA THR A 551 -21.10 -30.13 -13.30
C THR A 551 -19.63 -30.47 -13.49
N ALA A 552 -19.29 -31.76 -13.58
CA ALA A 552 -17.92 -32.20 -13.88
C ALA A 552 -17.42 -31.65 -15.22
N LYS A 553 -18.26 -31.71 -16.26
CA LYS A 553 -17.92 -31.18 -17.59
C LYS A 553 -17.66 -29.67 -17.58
N LYS A 554 -18.41 -28.91 -16.77
CA LYS A 554 -18.20 -27.46 -16.55
C LYS A 554 -16.95 -27.13 -15.73
N LEU A 555 -16.41 -28.08 -14.97
CA LEU A 555 -15.16 -27.89 -14.23
C LEU A 555 -13.94 -28.16 -15.12
N ILE A 556 -14.10 -28.95 -16.19
CA ILE A 556 -13.02 -29.31 -17.12
C ILE A 556 -12.72 -28.20 -18.13
N GLY A 557 -13.70 -27.39 -18.52
CA GLY A 557 -13.53 -26.29 -19.49
C GLY A 557 -14.26 -25.04 -19.05
#